data_AF-A0A970X3Q8-F1
#
_entry.id   AF-A0A970X3Q8-F1
#
_cell.length_a   1.000
_cell.length_b   1.000
_cell.length_c   1.000
_cell.angle_alpha   90.00
_cell.angle_beta   90.00
_cell.angle_gamma   90.00
#
_symmetry.space_group_name_H-M   'P 1'
#
loop_
_entity.id
_entity.type
_entity.pdbx_description
1 polymer ?
#
loop_
_entity_poly.entity_id
_entity_poly.type
_entity_poly.pdbx_seq_one_letter_code
_entity_poly.pdbx_strand_id
1 'polypeptide(L)'
;MNGARRRILGPAAVVCAAVAVGAAGPAVAVAPGVATSAVERAATADTAPAAGDARTAACGGAQRFAPGRRAVPGRAPLAVGDSVLLGAARAVAARGFEVDVRGCRQTSEGLALLRARAAAGTLPRFVVIALGTNGPVTRADLAAALRIVGRDRLLGLVTPRELGGGSGADAETIRAVARRRPGRTLLLDWVAAAAGRGGLTYGDGIHLAPAGQTAMADLFADGLDRAYPLTAKVRRVRVRPFR
;
A
#
# COMPACT_ATOMS: atom_id res chain seq x y z
N MET A 1 38.86 40.50 -32.30
CA MET A 1 37.53 40.82 -32.86
C MET A 1 36.64 39.58 -32.76
N ASN A 2 35.37 39.80 -32.40
CA ASN A 2 34.24 38.86 -32.28
C ASN A 2 34.25 37.80 -31.17
N GLY A 3 33.59 38.16 -30.06
CA GLY A 3 33.02 37.22 -29.11
C GLY A 3 31.62 36.74 -29.53
N ALA A 4 31.20 35.63 -28.95
CA ALA A 4 29.81 35.19 -28.93
C ALA A 4 29.54 34.47 -27.60
N ARG A 5 28.84 35.17 -26.69
CA ARG A 5 28.32 34.62 -25.44
C ARG A 5 27.09 33.78 -25.74
N ARG A 6 27.09 32.50 -25.36
CA ARG A 6 25.89 31.65 -25.37
C ARG A 6 25.10 31.88 -24.08
N ARG A 7 23.87 32.38 -24.20
CA ARG A 7 22.91 32.56 -23.11
C ARG A 7 22.09 31.28 -22.91
N ILE A 8 21.93 30.90 -21.64
CA ILE A 8 21.12 29.79 -21.14
C ILE A 8 19.66 30.29 -21.06
N LEU A 9 18.72 29.58 -21.70
CA LEU A 9 17.28 29.80 -21.56
C LEU A 9 16.69 28.74 -20.60
N GLY A 10 16.01 29.19 -19.54
CA GLY A 10 15.23 28.35 -18.63
C GLY A 10 13.82 28.04 -19.19
N PRO A 11 13.06 27.13 -18.55
CA PRO A 11 11.81 26.61 -19.10
C PRO A 11 10.65 27.59 -18.89
N ALA A 12 9.88 27.81 -19.95
CA ALA A 12 8.67 28.62 -19.96
C ALA A 12 7.49 27.83 -19.37
N ALA A 13 6.78 28.45 -18.43
CA ALA A 13 5.52 27.97 -17.87
C ALA A 13 4.39 28.18 -18.90
N VAL A 14 3.61 27.14 -19.16
CA VAL A 14 2.39 27.19 -19.97
C VAL A 14 1.21 27.42 -19.03
N VAL A 15 0.54 28.57 -19.17
CA VAL A 15 -0.74 28.90 -18.53
C VAL A 15 -1.83 28.75 -19.60
N CYS A 16 -2.73 27.79 -19.43
CA CYS A 16 -3.94 27.67 -20.25
C CYS A 16 -5.04 28.58 -19.69
N ALA A 17 -5.38 29.63 -20.43
CA ALA A 17 -6.56 30.47 -20.18
C ALA A 17 -7.82 29.78 -20.74
N ALA A 18 -8.88 29.73 -19.93
CA ALA A 18 -10.20 29.26 -20.32
C ALA A 18 -11.00 30.40 -20.99
N VAL A 19 -11.61 30.11 -22.14
CA VAL A 19 -12.51 31.02 -22.86
C VAL A 19 -13.95 30.68 -22.47
N ALA A 20 -14.68 31.65 -21.91
CA ALA A 20 -16.11 31.58 -21.69
C ALA A 20 -16.83 32.42 -22.76
N VAL A 21 -17.69 31.80 -23.56
CA VAL A 21 -18.58 32.49 -24.50
C VAL A 21 -19.94 32.68 -23.81
N GLY A 22 -20.32 33.92 -23.56
CA GLY A 22 -21.65 34.31 -23.10
C GLY A 22 -22.55 34.69 -24.28
N ALA A 23 -23.75 34.12 -24.33
CA ALA A 23 -24.80 34.53 -25.26
C ALA A 23 -25.87 35.33 -24.49
N ALA A 24 -26.08 36.58 -24.88
CA ALA A 24 -27.11 37.47 -24.36
C ALA A 24 -28.42 37.25 -25.13
N GLY A 25 -29.52 37.00 -24.42
CA GLY A 25 -30.88 37.02 -24.95
C GLY A 25 -31.59 38.35 -24.64
N PRO A 26 -32.57 38.80 -25.44
CA PRO A 26 -33.20 40.10 -25.26
C PRO A 26 -34.25 40.08 -24.14
N ALA A 27 -34.31 41.19 -23.40
CA ALA A 27 -35.28 41.47 -22.36
C ALA A 27 -36.64 41.86 -22.95
N VAL A 28 -37.73 41.34 -22.38
CA VAL A 28 -39.11 41.76 -22.66
C VAL A 28 -39.73 42.30 -21.37
N ALA A 29 -40.52 43.36 -21.55
CA ALA A 29 -40.99 44.34 -20.58
C ALA A 29 -41.94 43.80 -19.48
N VAL A 30 -41.93 44.53 -18.34
CA VAL A 30 -42.77 44.33 -17.16
C VAL A 30 -43.98 45.29 -17.22
N ALA A 31 -45.17 44.79 -16.87
CA ALA A 31 -46.31 45.60 -16.44
C ALA A 31 -46.64 45.30 -14.96
N PRO A 32 -47.09 46.26 -14.15
CA PRO A 32 -47.36 46.04 -12.73
C PRO A 32 -48.84 45.70 -12.47
N GLY A 33 -49.09 44.78 -11.53
CA GLY A 33 -50.46 44.42 -11.11
C GLY A 33 -50.52 43.49 -9.89
N VAL A 34 -50.60 44.11 -8.71
CA VAL A 34 -51.37 43.73 -7.48
C VAL A 34 -51.25 42.32 -6.86
N ALA A 35 -50.78 42.33 -5.59
CA ALA A 35 -51.10 41.51 -4.40
C ALA A 35 -50.75 40.01 -4.29
N THR A 36 -49.79 39.77 -3.37
CA THR A 36 -49.70 38.73 -2.32
C THR A 36 -50.22 37.31 -2.60
N SER A 37 -49.30 36.36 -2.63
CA SER A 37 -49.42 35.12 -1.84
C SER A 37 -48.04 34.48 -1.66
N ALA A 38 -47.71 34.21 -0.39
CA ALA A 38 -46.52 33.49 0.03
C ALA A 38 -46.57 32.06 -0.52
N VAL A 39 -45.49 31.63 -1.16
CA VAL A 39 -45.17 30.22 -1.33
C VAL A 39 -43.68 30.05 -1.06
N GLU A 40 -43.38 29.60 0.16
CA GLU A 40 -42.11 29.02 0.57
C GLU A 40 -41.67 27.97 -0.45
N ARG A 41 -40.55 28.22 -1.14
CA ARG A 41 -39.83 27.17 -1.86
C ARG A 41 -38.53 26.90 -1.13
N ALA A 42 -38.55 25.79 -0.39
CA ALA A 42 -37.41 25.17 0.24
C ALA A 42 -36.25 25.05 -0.75
N ALA A 43 -35.11 25.63 -0.36
CA ALA A 43 -33.85 25.39 -1.02
C ALA A 43 -33.47 23.91 -0.82
N THR A 44 -33.60 23.11 -1.88
CA THR A 44 -32.90 21.83 -1.95
C THR A 44 -31.41 22.13 -2.00
N ALA A 45 -30.75 21.96 -0.85
CA ALA A 45 -29.30 21.94 -0.76
C ALA A 45 -28.77 20.81 -1.64
N ASP A 46 -28.23 21.20 -2.80
CA ASP A 46 -27.50 20.32 -3.71
C ASP A 46 -26.28 19.78 -2.96
N THR A 47 -26.42 18.58 -2.39
CA THR A 47 -25.38 17.96 -1.58
C THR A 47 -24.45 17.25 -2.55
N ALA A 48 -23.41 17.96 -2.99
CA ALA A 48 -22.32 17.34 -3.73
C ALA A 48 -21.78 16.13 -2.93
N PRO A 49 -21.66 14.94 -3.53
CA PRO A 49 -21.19 13.77 -2.79
C PRO A 49 -19.75 14.01 -2.34
N ALA A 50 -19.49 13.68 -1.07
CA ALA A 50 -18.17 13.82 -0.46
C ALA A 50 -17.12 13.09 -1.31
N ALA A 51 -16.01 13.76 -1.60
CA ALA A 51 -14.88 13.22 -2.37
C ALA A 51 -14.24 11.93 -1.79
N GLY A 52 -14.76 11.41 -0.67
CA GLY A 52 -14.39 10.13 -0.07
C GLY A 52 -14.97 8.90 -0.80
N ASP A 53 -16.12 9.01 -1.46
CA ASP A 53 -16.79 7.87 -2.07
C ASP A 53 -16.11 7.43 -3.39
N ALA A 54 -15.69 8.39 -4.21
CA ALA A 54 -14.99 8.10 -5.47
C ALA A 54 -13.58 7.50 -5.25
N ARG A 55 -12.83 7.98 -4.24
CA ARG A 55 -11.51 7.41 -3.90
C ARG A 55 -11.62 6.01 -3.30
N THR A 56 -12.67 5.74 -2.53
CA THR A 56 -12.93 4.40 -1.98
C THR A 56 -13.37 3.44 -3.08
N ALA A 57 -14.13 3.90 -4.08
CA ALA A 57 -14.52 3.12 -5.25
C ALA A 57 -13.30 2.70 -6.11
N ALA A 58 -12.36 3.61 -6.36
CA ALA A 58 -11.17 3.31 -7.17
C ALA A 58 -10.12 2.45 -6.44
N CYS A 59 -9.95 2.65 -5.13
CA CYS A 59 -8.91 1.99 -4.33
C CYS A 59 -9.37 0.72 -3.60
N GLY A 60 -10.68 0.46 -3.64
CA GLY A 60 -11.35 -0.54 -2.82
C GLY A 60 -11.31 -0.22 -1.32
N GLY A 61 -12.19 -0.90 -0.59
CA GLY A 61 -12.13 -0.97 0.88
C GLY A 61 -10.98 -1.85 1.38
N ALA A 62 -10.69 -1.76 2.68
CA ALA A 62 -9.78 -2.69 3.32
C ALA A 62 -10.37 -4.11 3.30
N GLN A 63 -9.55 -5.08 2.91
CA GLN A 63 -9.89 -6.50 2.88
C GLN A 63 -9.04 -7.24 3.91
N ARG A 64 -9.69 -8.16 4.65
CA ARG A 64 -9.05 -8.96 5.69
C ARG A 64 -9.23 -10.43 5.39
N PHE A 65 -8.14 -11.19 5.51
CA PHE A 65 -8.12 -12.63 5.31
C PHE A 65 -7.63 -13.30 6.60
N ALA A 66 -8.43 -14.23 7.11
CA ALA A 66 -8.04 -15.05 8.25
C ALA A 66 -6.93 -16.04 7.85
N PRO A 67 -6.04 -16.44 8.78
CA PRO A 67 -5.02 -17.44 8.50
C PRO A 67 -5.67 -18.78 8.12
N GLY A 68 -5.32 -19.31 6.95
CA GLY A 68 -5.86 -20.58 6.45
C GLY A 68 -5.32 -21.82 7.18
N ARG A 69 -4.33 -21.64 8.06
CA ARG A 69 -3.82 -22.69 8.96
C ARG A 69 -3.18 -22.09 10.21
N ARG A 70 -3.10 -22.89 11.26
CA ARG A 70 -2.28 -22.57 12.44
C ARG A 70 -0.81 -22.90 12.16
N ALA A 71 0.00 -21.89 11.87
CA ALA A 71 1.41 -22.09 11.54
C ALA A 71 2.39 -21.90 12.72
N VAL A 72 1.96 -21.20 13.79
CA VAL A 72 2.80 -20.87 14.95
C VAL A 72 2.01 -20.97 16.27
N PRO A 73 2.67 -21.12 17.43
CA PRO A 73 2.08 -20.90 18.74
C PRO A 73 1.56 -19.47 18.91
N GLY A 74 0.50 -19.30 19.71
CA GLY A 74 -0.09 -17.98 19.96
C GLY A 74 -0.86 -17.40 18.77
N ARG A 75 -0.83 -16.07 18.62
CA ARG A 75 -1.51 -15.33 17.54
C ARG A 75 -0.82 -15.55 16.20
N ALA A 76 -1.61 -15.64 15.12
CA ALA A 76 -1.09 -15.70 13.77
C ALA A 76 -0.26 -14.44 13.45
N PRO A 77 0.84 -14.55 12.69
CA PRO A 77 1.57 -13.40 12.18
C PRO A 77 0.66 -12.51 11.33
N LEU A 78 0.89 -11.21 11.38
CA LEU A 78 0.10 -10.23 10.64
C LEU A 78 0.87 -9.75 9.41
N ALA A 79 0.26 -9.75 8.24
CA ALA A 79 0.75 -9.13 7.03
C ALA A 79 -0.12 -7.92 6.66
N VAL A 80 0.47 -6.73 6.61
CA VAL A 80 -0.19 -5.50 6.20
C VAL A 80 0.38 -5.07 4.85
N GLY A 81 -0.48 -4.86 3.85
CA GLY A 81 0.04 -4.47 2.54
C GLY A 81 -0.91 -3.70 1.64
N ASP A 82 -0.40 -3.40 0.45
CA ASP A 82 -1.06 -2.63 -0.60
C ASP A 82 -1.61 -3.52 -1.74
N SER A 83 -1.80 -2.98 -2.95
CA SER A 83 -2.30 -3.71 -4.13
C SER A 83 -1.44 -4.93 -4.50
N VAL A 84 -0.13 -4.89 -4.27
CA VAL A 84 0.76 -6.00 -4.61
C VAL A 84 0.51 -7.17 -3.67
N LEU A 85 0.43 -6.92 -2.37
CA LEU A 85 0.07 -7.97 -1.41
C LEU A 85 -1.39 -8.41 -1.58
N LEU A 86 -2.30 -7.50 -1.95
CA LEU A 86 -3.69 -7.84 -2.26
C LEU A 86 -3.77 -8.95 -3.31
N GLY A 87 -2.94 -8.88 -4.36
CA GLY A 87 -2.84 -9.93 -5.37
C GLY A 87 -2.45 -11.30 -4.81
N ALA A 88 -1.63 -11.36 -3.75
CA ALA A 88 -1.20 -12.59 -3.11
C ALA A 88 -1.94 -12.91 -1.79
N ALA A 89 -2.96 -12.14 -1.40
CA ALA A 89 -3.48 -12.15 -0.03
C ALA A 89 -4.01 -13.53 0.38
N ARG A 90 -4.78 -14.19 -0.49
CA ARG A 90 -5.27 -15.56 -0.23
C ARG A 90 -4.14 -16.57 -0.11
N ALA A 91 -3.13 -16.48 -0.99
CA ALA A 91 -1.99 -17.39 -0.97
C ALA A 91 -1.15 -17.21 0.31
N VAL A 92 -0.90 -15.97 0.74
CA VAL A 92 -0.20 -15.64 1.99
C VAL A 92 -1.02 -16.04 3.21
N ALA A 93 -2.34 -15.83 3.19
CA ALA A 93 -3.23 -16.29 4.26
C ALA A 93 -3.20 -17.82 4.41
N ALA A 94 -3.17 -18.56 3.29
CA ALA A 94 -2.99 -20.02 3.31
C ALA A 94 -1.63 -20.45 3.91
N ARG A 95 -0.63 -19.55 3.95
CA ARG A 95 0.64 -19.74 4.67
C ARG A 95 0.55 -19.53 6.19
N GLY A 96 -0.62 -19.15 6.70
CA GLY A 96 -0.91 -19.00 8.12
C GLY A 96 -0.75 -17.58 8.65
N PHE A 97 -0.75 -16.58 7.76
CA PHE A 97 -0.79 -15.17 8.13
C PHE A 97 -2.25 -14.69 8.25
N GLU A 98 -2.53 -13.86 9.24
CA GLU A 98 -3.63 -12.89 9.14
C GLU A 98 -3.20 -11.81 8.14
N VAL A 99 -4.01 -11.49 7.14
CA VAL A 99 -3.67 -10.52 6.10
C VAL A 99 -4.66 -9.37 6.09
N ASP A 100 -4.16 -8.14 6.14
CA ASP A 100 -4.92 -6.90 6.00
C ASP A 100 -4.36 -6.09 4.84
N VAL A 101 -5.16 -5.87 3.80
CA VAL A 101 -4.73 -5.24 2.54
C VAL A 101 -5.74 -4.23 2.04
N ARG A 102 -5.27 -3.21 1.31
CA ARG A 102 -6.13 -2.28 0.57
C ARG A 102 -5.39 -1.80 -0.67
N GLY A 103 -6.10 -1.65 -1.80
CA GLY A 103 -5.49 -1.39 -3.11
C GLY A 103 -4.52 -0.21 -3.11
N CYS A 104 -4.97 0.97 -2.65
CA CYS A 104 -4.13 2.17 -2.60
C CYS A 104 -3.45 2.43 -1.26
N ARG A 105 -3.29 1.42 -0.39
CA ARG A 105 -2.75 1.66 0.95
C ARG A 105 -1.34 2.26 0.86
N GLN A 106 -1.13 3.36 1.59
CA GLN A 106 0.19 3.93 1.80
C GLN A 106 0.77 3.54 3.16
N THR A 107 2.09 3.72 3.32
CA THR A 107 2.82 3.42 4.55
C THR A 107 2.19 4.10 5.78
N SER A 108 1.77 5.36 5.66
CA SER A 108 1.13 6.12 6.74
C SER A 108 -0.14 5.46 7.29
N GLU A 109 -1.02 4.97 6.40
CA GLU A 109 -2.25 4.24 6.76
C GLU A 109 -1.90 2.89 7.40
N GLY A 110 -0.91 2.17 6.87
CA GLY A 110 -0.39 0.95 7.50
C GLY A 110 0.11 1.17 8.92
N LEU A 111 0.86 2.26 9.16
CA LEU A 111 1.33 2.62 10.50
C LEU A 111 0.17 2.98 11.44
N ALA A 112 -0.89 3.64 10.93
CA ALA A 112 -2.08 3.92 11.73
C ALA A 112 -2.78 2.62 12.16
N LEU A 113 -2.93 1.64 11.26
CA LEU A 113 -3.45 0.31 11.58
C LEU A 113 -2.59 -0.37 12.66
N LEU A 114 -1.26 -0.34 12.52
CA LEU A 114 -0.38 -0.96 13.52
C LEU A 114 -0.48 -0.28 14.89
N ARG A 115 -0.65 1.05 14.94
CA ARG A 115 -0.88 1.77 16.22
C ARG A 115 -2.19 1.33 16.87
N ALA A 116 -3.28 1.24 16.10
CA ALA A 116 -4.55 0.77 16.62
C ALA A 116 -4.46 -0.67 17.17
N ARG A 117 -3.76 -1.55 16.45
CA ARG A 117 -3.51 -2.94 16.89
C ARG A 117 -2.63 -3.00 18.14
N ALA A 118 -1.65 -2.11 18.26
CA ALA A 118 -0.80 -1.99 19.44
C ALA A 118 -1.60 -1.55 20.66
N ALA A 119 -2.41 -0.48 20.53
CA ALA A 119 -3.26 0.03 21.58
C ALA A 119 -4.29 -1.00 22.06
N ALA A 120 -4.82 -1.82 21.15
CA ALA A 120 -5.72 -2.91 21.47
C ALA A 120 -5.02 -4.17 22.05
N GLY A 121 -3.69 -4.18 22.17
CA GLY A 121 -2.94 -5.36 22.65
C GLY A 121 -3.01 -6.57 21.70
N THR A 122 -3.28 -6.34 20.41
CA THR A 122 -3.54 -7.41 19.44
C THR A 122 -2.39 -7.67 18.45
N LEU A 123 -1.29 -6.90 18.50
CA LEU A 123 -0.13 -7.15 17.64
C LEU A 123 0.51 -8.52 17.92
N PRO A 124 0.63 -9.40 16.90
CA PRO A 124 1.31 -10.68 17.04
C PRO A 124 2.83 -10.53 17.11
N ARG A 125 3.55 -11.59 17.47
CA ARG A 125 5.02 -11.58 17.59
C ARG A 125 5.74 -11.24 16.26
N PHE A 126 5.15 -11.57 15.12
CA PHE A 126 5.72 -11.25 13.81
C PHE A 126 4.72 -10.44 12.98
N VAL A 127 5.13 -9.25 12.59
CA VAL A 127 4.35 -8.31 11.79
C VAL A 127 5.13 -8.01 10.52
N VAL A 128 4.52 -8.18 9.36
CA VAL A 128 5.13 -7.92 8.05
C VAL A 128 4.47 -6.72 7.40
N ILE A 129 5.27 -5.77 6.94
CA ILE A 129 4.83 -4.64 6.12
C ILE A 129 5.25 -4.90 4.67
N ALA A 130 4.26 -4.98 3.77
CA ALA A 130 4.42 -5.02 2.32
C ALA A 130 3.75 -3.79 1.72
N LEU A 131 4.34 -2.63 1.99
CA LEU A 131 3.89 -1.32 1.56
C LEU A 131 5.04 -0.60 0.86
N GLY A 132 4.68 0.30 -0.06
CA GLY A 132 5.61 1.17 -0.77
C GLY A 132 5.29 1.31 -2.26
N THR A 133 4.36 0.52 -2.79
CA THR A 133 3.96 0.63 -4.19
C THR A 133 3.18 1.92 -4.46
N ASN A 134 2.38 2.37 -3.49
CA ASN A 134 1.49 3.53 -3.64
C ASN A 134 2.01 4.83 -3.01
N GLY A 135 3.27 4.86 -2.60
CA GLY A 135 3.89 6.03 -1.97
C GLY A 135 5.19 5.67 -1.27
N PRO A 136 6.06 6.67 -1.03
CA PRO A 136 7.41 6.43 -0.57
C PRO A 136 7.48 5.75 0.80
N VAL A 137 8.57 5.02 1.03
CA VAL A 137 8.92 4.41 2.31
C VAL A 137 10.15 5.12 2.87
N THR A 138 9.94 5.96 3.89
CA THR A 138 11.04 6.72 4.47
C THR A 138 11.70 5.97 5.64
N ARG A 139 12.93 6.38 5.99
CA ARG A 139 13.59 5.89 7.23
C ARG A 139 12.77 6.23 8.48
N ALA A 140 12.06 7.36 8.47
CA ALA A 140 11.21 7.79 9.59
C ALA A 140 10.01 6.84 9.75
N ASP A 141 9.39 6.40 8.64
CA ASP A 141 8.31 5.42 8.67
C ASP A 141 8.76 4.09 9.25
N LEU A 142 9.92 3.59 8.80
CA LEU A 142 10.47 2.33 9.30
C LEU A 142 10.89 2.42 10.78
N ALA A 143 11.42 3.57 11.20
CA ALA A 143 11.70 3.84 12.61
C ALA A 143 10.40 3.91 13.44
N ALA A 144 9.33 4.50 12.90
CA ALA A 144 8.02 4.50 13.54
C ALA A 144 7.44 3.09 13.65
N ALA A 145 7.50 2.28 12.59
CA ALA A 145 7.09 0.88 12.60
C ALA A 145 7.80 0.09 13.72
N LEU A 146 9.12 0.23 13.82
CA LEU A 146 9.93 -0.43 14.86
C LEU A 146 9.56 0.00 16.29
N ARG A 147 9.15 1.25 16.49
CA ARG A 147 8.65 1.74 17.78
C ARG A 147 7.29 1.13 18.10
N ILE A 148 6.35 1.15 17.14
CA ILE A 148 4.99 0.62 17.31
C ILE A 148 5.00 -0.87 17.58
N VAL A 149 5.80 -1.63 16.82
CA VAL A 149 5.95 -3.08 16.97
C VAL A 149 6.56 -3.42 18.34
N GLY A 150 7.43 -2.56 18.88
CA GLY A 150 8.05 -2.76 20.19
C GLY A 150 9.15 -3.81 20.17
N ARG A 151 9.86 -3.94 21.30
CA ARG A 151 11.13 -4.69 21.39
C ARG A 151 10.97 -6.21 21.34
N ASP A 152 9.81 -6.73 21.76
CA ASP A 152 9.57 -8.17 21.91
C ASP A 152 9.01 -8.83 20.64
N ARG A 153 8.83 -8.04 19.58
CA ARG A 153 8.25 -8.45 18.31
C ARG A 153 9.23 -8.19 17.17
N LEU A 154 9.07 -8.95 16.09
CA LEU A 154 9.87 -8.88 14.88
C LEU A 154 9.09 -8.15 13.77
N LEU A 155 9.76 -7.23 13.07
CA LEU A 155 9.21 -6.53 11.91
C LEU A 155 9.75 -7.13 10.61
N GLY A 156 8.90 -7.80 9.84
CA GLY A 156 9.17 -8.19 8.46
C GLY A 156 9.01 -7.01 7.51
N LEU A 157 9.94 -6.83 6.58
CA LEU A 157 9.92 -5.76 5.59
C LEU A 157 10.01 -6.35 4.19
N VAL A 158 8.99 -6.11 3.37
CA VAL A 158 8.99 -6.51 1.96
C VAL A 158 9.41 -5.33 1.11
N THR A 159 10.42 -5.51 0.25
CA THR A 159 10.85 -4.45 -0.69
C THR A 159 9.81 -4.27 -1.80
N PRO A 160 9.29 -3.05 -2.05
CA PRO A 160 8.38 -2.79 -3.17
C PRO A 160 9.15 -2.75 -4.49
N ARG A 161 8.44 -3.02 -5.60
CA ARG A 161 8.91 -2.67 -6.95
C ARG A 161 8.36 -1.29 -7.28
N GLU A 162 9.19 -0.42 -7.88
CA GLU A 162 8.78 0.93 -8.29
C GLU A 162 8.24 0.94 -9.74
N LEU A 163 7.69 2.07 -10.19
CA LEU A 163 7.24 2.26 -11.57
C LEU A 163 8.33 1.85 -12.57
N GLY A 164 7.98 1.03 -13.56
CA GLY A 164 8.93 0.33 -14.44
C GLY A 164 9.35 -1.05 -13.94
N GLY A 165 8.82 -1.51 -12.80
CA GLY A 165 8.97 -2.87 -12.28
C GLY A 165 10.34 -3.15 -11.66
N GLY A 166 11.11 -2.13 -11.29
CA GLY A 166 12.49 -2.29 -10.82
C GLY A 166 12.65 -2.18 -9.30
N SER A 167 13.91 -2.31 -8.87
CA SER A 167 14.35 -1.74 -7.60
C SER A 167 14.30 -0.21 -7.66
N GLY A 168 14.27 0.45 -6.51
CA GLY A 168 14.48 1.89 -6.41
C GLY A 168 14.76 2.34 -4.97
N ALA A 169 14.54 3.62 -4.71
CA ALA A 169 14.89 4.28 -3.45
C ALA A 169 14.19 3.66 -2.22
N ASP A 170 12.96 3.17 -2.38
CA ASP A 170 12.21 2.55 -1.29
C ASP A 170 12.80 1.18 -0.91
N ALA A 171 13.10 0.36 -1.91
CA ALA A 171 13.76 -0.93 -1.70
C ALA A 171 15.15 -0.76 -1.06
N GLU A 172 15.91 0.24 -1.49
CA GLU A 172 17.21 0.58 -0.90
C GLU A 172 17.08 1.04 0.56
N THR A 173 16.08 1.87 0.86
CA THR A 173 15.79 2.35 2.22
C THR A 173 15.43 1.19 3.14
N ILE A 174 14.56 0.28 2.69
CA ILE A 174 14.17 -0.93 3.42
C ILE A 174 15.37 -1.82 3.68
N ARG A 175 16.17 -2.11 2.65
CA ARG A 175 17.40 -2.92 2.78
C ARG A 175 18.38 -2.30 3.77
N ALA A 176 18.58 -0.98 3.72
CA ALA A 176 19.49 -0.27 4.61
C ALA A 176 19.04 -0.34 6.08
N VAL A 177 17.75 -0.16 6.35
CA VAL A 177 17.22 -0.28 7.71
C VAL A 177 17.29 -1.72 8.21
N ALA A 178 16.93 -2.70 7.37
CA ALA A 178 16.97 -4.10 7.75
C ALA A 178 18.39 -4.57 8.11
N ARG A 179 19.40 -4.17 7.32
CA ARG A 179 20.82 -4.45 7.61
C ARG A 179 21.29 -3.85 8.93
N ARG A 180 20.79 -2.67 9.31
CA ARG A 180 21.16 -2.00 10.57
C ARG A 180 20.45 -2.56 11.80
N ARG A 181 19.42 -3.40 11.62
CA ARG A 181 18.54 -3.88 12.71
C ARG A 181 18.27 -5.40 12.69
N PRO A 182 19.27 -6.27 12.46
CA PRO A 182 19.06 -7.70 12.17
C PRO A 182 18.33 -8.49 13.26
N GLY A 183 18.39 -8.07 14.54
CA GLY A 183 17.62 -8.70 15.64
C GLY A 183 16.20 -8.17 15.82
N ARG A 184 15.81 -7.13 15.08
CA ARG A 184 14.50 -6.47 15.17
C ARG A 184 13.74 -6.48 13.84
N THR A 185 14.44 -6.71 12.74
CA THR A 185 13.87 -6.75 11.39
C THR A 185 14.20 -8.04 10.66
N LEU A 186 13.30 -8.48 9.80
CA LEU A 186 13.53 -9.54 8.83
C LEU A 186 13.28 -9.00 7.42
N LEU A 187 14.30 -9.05 6.56
CA LEU A 187 14.14 -8.66 5.16
C LEU A 187 13.50 -9.80 4.36
N LEU A 188 12.41 -9.47 3.67
CA LEU A 188 11.73 -10.28 2.66
C LEU A 188 11.91 -9.56 1.31
N ASP A 189 13.05 -9.75 0.65
CA ASP A 189 13.44 -8.96 -0.52
C ASP A 189 12.72 -9.43 -1.80
N TRP A 190 11.48 -8.98 -2.01
CA TRP A 190 10.70 -9.29 -3.22
C TRP A 190 11.37 -8.82 -4.51
N VAL A 191 12.05 -7.67 -4.48
CA VAL A 191 12.77 -7.16 -5.65
C VAL A 191 13.87 -8.13 -6.06
N ALA A 192 14.67 -8.62 -5.11
CA ALA A 192 15.67 -9.63 -5.38
C ALA A 192 15.04 -10.98 -5.76
N ALA A 193 13.97 -11.39 -5.07
CA ALA A 193 13.28 -12.65 -5.35
C ALA A 193 12.63 -12.70 -6.74
N ALA A 194 12.27 -11.55 -7.32
CA ALA A 194 11.67 -11.45 -8.65
C ALA A 194 12.69 -11.15 -9.76
N ALA A 195 13.91 -10.75 -9.42
CA ALA A 195 14.94 -10.40 -10.39
C ALA A 195 15.25 -11.57 -11.35
N GLY A 196 15.26 -11.29 -12.65
CA GLY A 196 15.53 -12.29 -13.70
C GLY A 196 14.45 -13.36 -13.90
N ARG A 197 13.31 -13.29 -13.20
CA ARG A 197 12.22 -14.27 -13.29
C ARG A 197 11.03 -13.70 -14.06
N GLY A 198 10.93 -14.08 -15.33
CA GLY A 198 9.79 -13.73 -16.17
C GLY A 198 8.46 -14.32 -15.65
N GLY A 199 7.34 -13.65 -15.98
CA GLY A 199 6.00 -14.15 -15.67
C GLY A 199 5.55 -14.03 -14.21
N LEU A 200 6.35 -13.40 -13.33
CA LEU A 200 5.91 -13.13 -11.95
C LEU A 200 5.00 -11.90 -11.84
N THR A 201 5.13 -10.95 -12.75
CA THR A 201 4.31 -9.74 -12.81
C THR A 201 3.61 -9.65 -14.15
N TYR A 202 2.50 -8.91 -14.20
CA TYR A 202 1.89 -8.48 -15.44
C TYR A 202 2.78 -7.45 -16.16
N GLY A 203 2.31 -6.94 -17.30
CA GLY A 203 3.07 -6.04 -18.17
C GLY A 203 3.49 -4.72 -17.51
N ASP A 204 2.83 -4.31 -16.42
CA ASP A 204 3.22 -3.13 -15.64
C ASP A 204 4.46 -3.34 -14.75
N GLY A 205 4.93 -4.59 -14.61
CA GLY A 205 6.09 -4.93 -13.77
C GLY A 205 5.84 -4.85 -12.26
N ILE A 206 4.61 -4.57 -11.83
CA ILE A 206 4.24 -4.33 -10.42
C ILE A 206 3.25 -5.40 -9.95
N HIS A 207 2.11 -5.54 -10.64
CA HIS A 207 1.03 -6.41 -10.17
C HIS A 207 1.34 -7.87 -10.43
N LEU A 208 1.06 -8.72 -9.44
CA LEU A 208 1.43 -10.12 -9.45
C LEU A 208 0.57 -10.94 -10.42
N ALA A 209 1.22 -11.57 -11.39
CA ALA A 209 0.65 -12.67 -12.15
C ALA A 209 0.52 -13.92 -11.25
N PRO A 210 -0.26 -14.96 -11.63
CA PRO A 210 -0.48 -16.12 -10.76
C PRO A 210 0.79 -16.77 -10.21
N ALA A 211 1.85 -16.89 -11.03
CA ALA A 211 3.14 -17.40 -10.58
C ALA A 211 3.82 -16.49 -9.54
N GLY A 212 3.68 -15.16 -9.67
CA GLY A 212 4.16 -14.19 -8.70
C GLY A 212 3.41 -14.22 -7.38
N GLN A 213 2.10 -14.50 -7.41
CA GLN A 213 1.29 -14.65 -6.19
C GLN A 213 1.80 -15.83 -5.35
N THR A 214 2.10 -16.96 -6.01
CA THR A 214 2.72 -18.14 -5.38
C THR A 214 4.12 -17.80 -4.85
N ALA A 215 4.97 -17.17 -5.67
CA ALA A 215 6.33 -16.81 -5.27
C ALA A 215 6.37 -15.82 -4.08
N MET A 216 5.43 -14.86 -4.03
CA MET A 216 5.26 -13.97 -2.89
C MET A 216 4.86 -14.76 -1.64
N ALA A 217 3.91 -15.70 -1.75
CA ALA A 217 3.53 -16.54 -0.62
C ALA A 217 4.68 -17.44 -0.13
N ASP A 218 5.53 -17.93 -1.02
CA ASP A 218 6.76 -18.67 -0.64
C ASP A 218 7.74 -17.78 0.12
N LEU A 219 7.98 -16.55 -0.36
CA LEU A 219 8.82 -15.58 0.35
C LEU A 219 8.32 -15.29 1.78
N PHE A 220 7.00 -15.18 1.95
CA PHE A 220 6.38 -15.04 3.28
C PHE A 220 6.53 -16.31 4.13
N ALA A 221 6.40 -17.50 3.54
CA ALA A 221 6.60 -18.76 4.24
C ALA A 221 8.05 -18.94 4.72
N ASP A 222 9.03 -18.56 3.90
CA ASP A 222 10.44 -18.56 4.29
C ASP A 222 10.71 -17.53 5.40
N GLY A 223 10.11 -16.35 5.30
CA GLY A 223 10.15 -15.34 6.36
C GLY A 223 9.56 -15.86 7.68
N LEU A 224 8.44 -16.58 7.59
CA LEU A 224 7.79 -17.22 8.74
C LEU A 224 8.70 -18.24 9.42
N ASP A 225 9.35 -19.11 8.64
CA ASP A 225 10.29 -20.10 9.16
C ASP A 225 11.48 -19.47 9.88
N ARG A 226 12.02 -18.38 9.33
CA ARG A 226 13.13 -17.63 9.93
C ARG A 226 12.70 -16.90 11.21
N ALA A 227 11.46 -16.40 11.26
CA ALA A 227 10.90 -15.76 12.45
C ALA A 227 10.59 -16.76 13.58
N TYR A 228 10.30 -18.01 13.23
CA TYR A 228 9.95 -19.08 14.17
C TYR A 228 10.73 -20.38 13.86
N PRO A 229 12.04 -20.43 14.15
CA PRO A 229 12.89 -21.54 13.75
C PRO A 229 12.53 -22.88 14.40
N LEU A 230 11.99 -22.87 15.64
CA LEU A 230 11.59 -24.08 16.34
C LEU A 230 10.37 -24.77 15.69
N THR A 231 9.38 -23.99 15.24
CA THR A 231 8.23 -24.54 14.52
C THR A 231 8.61 -25.06 13.14
N ALA A 232 9.55 -24.40 12.47
CA ALA A 232 10.05 -24.84 11.17
C ALA A 232 10.71 -26.22 11.25
N LYS A 233 11.54 -26.46 12.29
CA LYS A 233 12.18 -27.76 12.54
C LYS A 233 11.14 -28.88 12.73
N VAL A 234 10.13 -28.67 13.58
CA VAL A 234 9.07 -29.66 13.82
C VAL A 234 8.31 -30.02 12.55
N ARG A 235 7.99 -29.03 11.70
CA ARG A 235 7.32 -29.27 10.42
C ARG A 235 8.18 -30.14 9.48
N ARG A 236 9.48 -29.85 9.36
CA ARG A 236 10.40 -30.62 8.52
C ARG A 236 10.56 -32.07 8.99
N VAL A 237 10.53 -32.31 10.30
CA VAL A 237 10.56 -33.68 10.86
C VAL A 237 9.30 -34.45 10.47
N ARG A 238 8.11 -33.84 10.56
CA ARG A 238 6.84 -34.51 10.24
C ARG A 238 6.63 -34.82 8.75
N VAL A 239 7.31 -34.10 7.85
CA VAL A 239 7.16 -34.28 6.39
C VAL A 239 8.14 -35.33 5.84
N ARG A 240 9.17 -35.74 6.59
CA ARG A 240 10.00 -36.88 6.18
C ARG A 240 9.20 -38.18 6.38
N PRO A 241 9.00 -39.02 5.34
CA PRO A 241 8.45 -40.35 5.55
C PRO A 241 9.43 -41.15 6.41
N PHE A 242 8.89 -41.94 7.35
CA PHE A 242 9.67 -43.03 7.95
C PHE A 242 10.14 -43.92 6.79
N ARG A 243 11.46 -44.00 6.62
CA ARG A 243 12.09 -44.92 5.68
C ARG A 243 12.12 -46.31 6.27
#